data_AF-A0A845X8L7-F1
#
_entry.id   AF-A0A845X8L7-F1
#
_cell.length_a   1.000
_cell.length_b   1.000
_cell.length_c   1.000
_cell.angle_alpha   90.00
_cell.angle_beta   90.00
_cell.angle_gamma   90.00
#
_symmetry.space_group_name_H-M   'P 1'
#
loop_
_entity.id
_entity.type
_entity.pdbx_description
1 polymer ?
#
loop_
_entity_poly.entity_id
_entity_poly.type
_entity_poly.pdbx_seq_one_letter_code
_entity_poly.pdbx_strand_id
1 'polypeptide(L)'
;MKKTKYTRWLRLGLGTIAALFLVGCRVEENLTLALRPNYLGPVCLDLGHFRGSLDVQVVNGDLQEQFQIAERGQAERHALELGPVSAARPLAVSMQGDLASGQLDAIIHYGSCEQYANASWRVYGVDYSSPDRVGMFRFLAAVIGGINLLVLVTQFRHLQTILSAAEYDLTELAGVLAKSPQRLYVKVRGQVTVAKPLRSPWKHVACVYYSKRVTQKYKQSGKKGTVSKVLENHSRRIPFQLRSGSTQADVHPYGAVISACTTYRDSKLGSPGTIETQESVLPCARTVLVMGMATIQRGQLQLQKPAYPLKQTRFQIYREDAQALEGNIRLAIRLSFVMMVTCSLFWLPLVVPDMADPAQFLQEVTQDW
;
A
#
# COMPACT_ATOMS: atom_id res chain seq x y z
N MET A 1 14.95 -9.98 2.48
CA MET A 1 14.39 -9.25 3.65
C MET A 1 13.76 -7.87 3.34
N LYS A 2 13.45 -7.50 2.08
CA LYS A 2 12.71 -6.25 1.77
C LYS A 2 11.25 -6.46 1.34
N LYS A 3 10.82 -7.69 1.00
CA LYS A 3 9.44 -8.01 0.57
C LYS A 3 8.37 -7.60 1.61
N THR A 4 8.64 -7.70 2.92
CA THR A 4 7.67 -7.37 3.97
C THR A 4 7.47 -5.88 4.23
N LYS A 5 8.46 -5.03 3.94
CA LYS A 5 8.26 -3.57 4.03
C LYS A 5 7.41 -3.07 2.85
N TYR A 6 7.61 -3.64 1.66
CA TYR A 6 6.89 -3.24 0.45
C TYR A 6 5.39 -3.53 0.53
N THR A 7 5.01 -4.74 0.97
CA THR A 7 3.59 -5.10 1.14
C THR A 7 2.90 -4.27 2.23
N ARG A 8 3.63 -3.84 3.27
CA ARG A 8 3.06 -2.98 4.32
C ARG A 8 2.77 -1.57 3.82
N TRP A 9 3.67 -0.97 3.04
CA TRP A 9 3.44 0.34 2.41
C TRP A 9 2.37 0.29 1.34
N LEU A 10 2.32 -0.78 0.53
CA LEU A 10 1.27 -0.98 -0.46
C LEU A 10 -0.13 -1.10 0.18
N ARG A 11 -0.24 -1.85 1.29
CA ARG A 11 -1.51 -1.97 2.06
C ARG A 11 -1.92 -0.66 2.73
N LEU A 12 -0.96 0.10 3.26
CA LEU A 12 -1.23 1.43 3.82
C LEU A 12 -1.71 2.41 2.74
N GLY A 13 -1.03 2.44 1.58
CA GLY A 13 -1.42 3.26 0.44
C GLY A 13 -2.81 2.89 -0.10
N LEU A 14 -3.07 1.59 -0.33
CA LEU A 14 -4.39 1.09 -0.74
C LEU A 14 -5.48 1.36 0.31
N GLY A 15 -5.18 1.23 1.60
CA GLY A 15 -6.12 1.54 2.67
C GLY A 15 -6.46 3.03 2.75
N THR A 16 -5.49 3.90 2.47
CA THR A 16 -5.71 5.36 2.44
C THR A 16 -6.49 5.76 1.20
N ILE A 17 -6.20 5.14 0.05
CA ILE A 17 -6.97 5.35 -1.19
C ILE A 17 -8.40 4.85 -1.01
N ALA A 18 -8.63 3.67 -0.42
CA ALA A 18 -9.98 3.15 -0.15
C ALA A 18 -10.75 4.03 0.84
N ALA A 19 -10.10 4.54 1.88
CA ALA A 19 -10.71 5.49 2.81
C ALA A 19 -11.09 6.80 2.10
N LEU A 20 -10.25 7.31 1.19
CA LEU A 20 -10.57 8.49 0.38
C LEU A 20 -11.66 8.20 -0.67
N PHE A 21 -11.71 6.99 -1.23
CA PHE A 21 -12.74 6.58 -2.20
C PHE A 21 -14.13 6.46 -1.55
N LEU A 22 -14.18 5.94 -0.31
CA LEU A 22 -15.41 5.89 0.49
C LEU A 22 -15.88 7.30 0.92
N VAL A 23 -14.97 8.25 1.03
CA VAL A 23 -15.28 9.66 1.34
C VAL A 23 -15.70 10.45 0.08
N GLY A 24 -15.33 9.99 -1.13
CA GLY A 24 -15.54 10.71 -2.39
C GLY A 24 -16.62 10.16 -3.33
N CYS A 25 -17.13 8.94 -3.14
CA CYS A 25 -18.16 8.38 -4.02
C CYS A 25 -19.55 8.94 -3.69
N ARG A 26 -19.98 9.93 -4.48
CA ARG A 26 -21.37 10.38 -4.57
C ARG A 26 -22.12 9.36 -5.44
N VAL A 27 -22.85 8.44 -4.83
CA VAL A 27 -23.85 7.60 -5.53
C VAL A 27 -25.20 8.28 -5.31
N GLU A 28 -25.71 8.92 -6.35
CA GLU A 28 -27.05 9.50 -6.36
C GLU A 28 -28.06 8.40 -6.73
N GLU A 29 -28.54 7.66 -5.73
CA GLU A 29 -29.79 6.91 -5.85
C GLU A 29 -30.67 7.16 -4.63
N ASN A 30 -31.84 7.75 -4.87
CA ASN A 30 -32.86 7.95 -3.85
C ASN A 30 -33.56 6.61 -3.58
N LEU A 31 -33.25 5.98 -2.46
CA LEU A 31 -33.95 4.78 -2.02
C LEU A 31 -35.25 5.19 -1.31
N THR A 32 -36.41 4.86 -1.90
CA THR A 32 -37.72 5.06 -1.27
C THR A 32 -38.25 3.70 -0.86
N LEU A 33 -38.43 3.47 0.45
CA LEU A 33 -39.00 2.23 0.99
C LEU A 33 -40.46 2.48 1.37
N ALA A 34 -41.39 1.81 0.69
CA ALA A 34 -42.81 1.77 1.04
C ALA A 34 -43.10 0.43 1.71
N LEU A 35 -43.66 0.46 2.92
CA LEU A 35 -44.10 -0.74 3.64
C LEU A 35 -45.59 -0.99 3.37
N ARG A 36 -45.96 -2.24 3.09
CA ARG A 36 -47.35 -2.66 2.84
C ARG A 36 -48.03 -3.11 4.14
N PRO A 37 -49.37 -3.01 4.21
CA PRO A 37 -50.11 -3.52 5.34
C PRO A 37 -50.09 -5.07 5.32
N ASN A 38 -49.92 -5.67 6.50
CA ASN A 38 -49.82 -7.11 6.82
C ASN A 38 -48.43 -7.72 7.03
N TYR A 39 -47.39 -6.92 7.32
CA TYR A 39 -46.13 -7.47 7.84
C TYR A 39 -46.17 -7.58 9.37
N LEU A 40 -46.52 -8.77 9.90
CA LEU A 40 -46.55 -9.08 11.35
C LEU A 40 -45.27 -9.80 11.82
N GLY A 41 -44.10 -9.33 11.37
CA GLY A 41 -42.79 -9.81 11.83
C GLY A 41 -41.95 -8.65 12.36
N PRO A 42 -41.07 -8.87 13.36
CA PRO A 42 -40.16 -7.83 13.84
C PRO A 42 -39.23 -7.40 12.68
N VAL A 43 -39.28 -6.12 12.33
CA VAL A 43 -38.29 -5.53 11.43
C VAL A 43 -37.03 -5.26 12.26
N CYS A 44 -36.09 -6.20 12.25
CA CYS A 44 -34.77 -5.97 12.83
C CYS A 44 -33.96 -5.08 11.87
N LEU A 45 -33.88 -3.79 12.18
CA LEU A 45 -32.84 -2.92 11.64
C LEU A 45 -31.56 -3.19 12.44
N ASP A 46 -30.62 -3.93 11.85
CA ASP A 46 -29.28 -4.09 12.43
C ASP A 46 -28.50 -2.78 12.24
N LEU A 47 -28.53 -1.94 13.28
CA LEU A 47 -27.87 -0.64 13.32
C LEU A 47 -26.46 -0.73 13.93
N GLY A 48 -25.77 -1.88 13.78
CA GLY A 48 -24.51 -2.17 14.46
C GLY A 48 -23.41 -1.11 14.35
N HIS A 49 -23.46 -0.20 13.36
CA HIS A 49 -22.52 0.92 13.20
C HIS A 49 -23.16 2.32 13.10
N PHE A 50 -24.45 2.47 13.43
CA PHE A 50 -25.11 3.78 13.39
C PHE A 50 -24.80 4.59 14.66
N ARG A 51 -24.20 5.77 14.50
CA ARG A 51 -24.08 6.79 15.56
C ARG A 51 -24.72 8.09 15.07
N GLY A 52 -26.01 8.25 15.37
CA GLY A 52 -26.82 9.41 15.06
C GLY A 52 -28.19 9.31 15.75
N SER A 53 -28.93 10.43 15.81
CA SER A 53 -30.32 10.45 16.27
C SER A 53 -31.23 9.97 15.13
N LEU A 54 -32.17 9.08 15.43
CA LEU A 54 -33.19 8.62 14.51
C LEU A 54 -34.52 9.23 14.95
N ASP A 55 -35.07 10.14 14.15
CA ASP A 55 -36.44 10.65 14.37
C ASP A 55 -37.42 9.80 13.57
N VAL A 56 -38.40 9.23 14.27
CA VAL A 56 -39.49 8.45 13.69
C VAL A 56 -40.78 9.18 14.03
N GLN A 57 -41.55 9.58 13.03
CA GLN A 57 -42.91 10.10 13.20
C GLN A 57 -43.92 9.04 12.75
N VAL A 58 -44.89 8.76 13.63
CA VAL A 58 -46.05 7.92 13.37
C VAL A 58 -47.26 8.85 13.36
N VAL A 59 -48.11 8.76 12.34
CA VAL A 59 -49.31 9.60 12.22
C VAL A 59 -50.54 8.70 12.08
N ASN A 60 -51.21 8.39 13.19
CA ASN A 60 -52.66 8.37 13.24
C ASN A 60 -53.22 8.26 14.68
N GLY A 61 -54.19 9.14 14.99
CA GLY A 61 -55.23 8.99 16.02
C GLY A 61 -54.83 8.91 17.50
N ASP A 62 -54.94 10.04 18.20
CA ASP A 62 -55.08 10.20 19.66
C ASP A 62 -54.22 9.32 20.57
N LEU A 63 -52.95 9.71 20.72
CA LEU A 63 -52.21 9.90 21.99
C LEU A 63 -50.73 10.18 21.63
N GLN A 64 -50.24 11.35 22.02
CA GLN A 64 -48.86 11.80 21.80
C GLN A 64 -47.94 11.26 22.89
N GLU A 65 -46.97 10.40 22.56
CA GLU A 65 -45.71 10.25 23.30
C GLU A 65 -44.56 9.88 22.34
N GLN A 66 -43.38 10.45 22.56
CA GLN A 66 -42.12 9.99 21.96
C GLN A 66 -41.21 9.49 23.09
N PHE A 67 -40.57 8.34 22.90
CA PHE A 67 -39.58 7.78 23.82
C PHE A 67 -38.16 8.21 23.43
N GLN A 68 -37.36 8.64 24.40
CA GLN A 68 -35.91 8.47 24.37
C GLN A 68 -35.51 7.45 25.43
N ILE A 69 -34.76 6.42 25.03
CA ILE A 69 -34.05 5.58 25.99
C ILE A 69 -32.83 6.36 26.46
N ALA A 70 -32.92 6.97 27.63
CA ALA A 70 -31.78 7.38 28.44
C ALA A 70 -31.81 6.59 29.75
N GLU A 71 -30.68 6.04 30.16
CA GLU A 71 -30.54 5.33 31.43
C GLU A 71 -30.89 6.25 32.61
N ARG A 72 -31.85 5.77 33.43
CA ARG A 72 -32.16 6.15 34.82
C ARG A 72 -32.11 7.65 35.21
N GLY A 73 -33.29 8.17 35.56
CA GLY A 73 -33.44 8.97 36.78
C GLY A 73 -34.33 10.21 36.68
N GLN A 74 -35.57 10.05 37.13
CA GLN A 74 -36.50 11.07 37.63
C GLN A 74 -37.06 12.13 36.67
N ALA A 75 -38.38 12.31 36.79
CA ALA A 75 -39.24 13.16 35.98
C ALA A 75 -39.48 14.50 36.68
N GLU A 76 -39.32 15.60 35.95
CA GLU A 76 -39.98 16.88 36.22
C GLU A 76 -40.50 17.50 34.92
N ARG A 77 -41.70 18.10 35.01
CA ARG A 77 -42.47 18.65 33.89
C ARG A 77 -42.06 20.11 33.65
N HIS A 78 -41.57 20.42 32.45
CA HIS A 78 -41.58 21.78 31.93
C HIS A 78 -42.10 21.79 30.49
N ALA A 79 -43.06 22.68 30.22
CA ALA A 79 -43.68 22.89 28.92
C ALA A 79 -42.80 23.81 28.05
N LEU A 80 -42.66 23.48 26.76
CA LEU A 80 -42.07 24.36 25.75
C LEU A 80 -42.68 24.07 24.37
N GLU A 81 -43.08 25.14 23.68
CA GLU A 81 -43.73 25.16 22.36
C GLU A 81 -42.72 24.97 21.21
N LEU A 82 -43.14 24.31 20.13
CA LEU A 82 -42.36 24.16 18.89
C LEU A 82 -42.94 25.04 17.76
N GLY A 83 -42.06 25.76 17.05
CA GLY A 83 -42.38 26.61 15.91
C GLY A 83 -42.44 25.88 14.55
N PRO A 84 -42.98 26.51 13.50
CA PRO A 84 -43.39 25.85 12.27
C PRO A 84 -42.29 25.85 11.21
N VAL A 85 -41.67 24.70 10.93
CA VAL A 85 -40.90 24.49 9.69
C VAL A 85 -41.11 23.08 9.17
N SER A 86 -42.14 22.88 8.35
CA SER A 86 -42.20 21.80 7.34
C SER A 86 -43.50 21.88 6.53
N ALA A 87 -43.55 22.80 5.56
CA ALA A 87 -44.55 22.75 4.49
C ALA A 87 -43.95 23.40 3.23
N ALA A 88 -43.24 22.62 2.41
CA ALA A 88 -42.70 23.18 1.15
C ALA A 88 -42.61 22.22 -0.04
N ARG A 89 -43.11 20.97 0.02
CA ARG A 89 -43.29 20.16 -1.20
C ARG A 89 -44.59 19.35 -1.13
N PRO A 90 -45.49 19.46 -2.13
CA PRO A 90 -46.66 18.61 -2.19
C PRO A 90 -46.21 17.17 -2.49
N LEU A 91 -46.77 16.21 -1.75
CA LEU A 91 -46.68 14.78 -2.06
C LEU A 91 -47.26 14.51 -3.45
N ALA A 92 -46.76 13.49 -4.15
CA ALA A 92 -47.38 13.04 -5.38
C ALA A 92 -48.85 12.64 -5.09
N VAL A 93 -49.77 13.09 -5.95
CA VAL A 93 -51.24 13.00 -5.72
C VAL A 93 -51.69 11.55 -5.45
N SER A 94 -51.03 10.56 -6.04
CA SER A 94 -51.32 9.14 -5.79
C SER A 94 -51.00 8.71 -4.35
N MET A 95 -49.92 9.20 -3.76
CA MET A 95 -49.53 8.86 -2.40
C MET A 95 -50.42 9.54 -1.35
N GLN A 96 -51.00 10.70 -1.67
CA GLN A 96 -51.99 11.34 -0.80
C GLN A 96 -53.29 10.53 -0.73
N GLY A 97 -53.72 9.91 -1.84
CA GLY A 97 -54.87 9.01 -1.87
C GLY A 97 -54.64 7.73 -1.04
N ASP A 98 -53.44 7.15 -1.13
CA ASP A 98 -53.09 5.92 -0.41
C ASP A 98 -52.90 6.16 1.10
N LEU A 99 -52.38 7.33 1.50
CA LEU A 99 -52.29 7.74 2.90
C LEU A 99 -53.69 8.04 3.49
N ALA A 100 -54.53 8.75 2.72
CA ALA A 100 -55.88 9.11 3.16
C ALA A 100 -56.83 7.89 3.23
N SER A 101 -56.57 6.84 2.44
CA SER A 101 -57.34 5.59 2.47
C SER A 101 -56.83 4.57 3.50
N GLY A 102 -55.77 4.90 4.25
CA GLY A 102 -55.18 4.01 5.27
C GLY A 102 -54.41 2.82 4.69
N GLN A 103 -54.04 2.87 3.39
CA GLN A 103 -53.19 1.84 2.78
C GLN A 103 -51.70 2.01 3.08
N LEU A 104 -51.29 3.19 3.57
CA LEU A 104 -49.94 3.51 4.03
C LEU A 104 -50.02 4.05 5.46
N ASP A 105 -49.30 3.42 6.39
CA ASP A 105 -49.28 3.82 7.80
C ASP A 105 -48.28 4.96 8.10
N ALA A 106 -47.21 5.07 7.32
CA ALA A 106 -46.22 6.14 7.44
C ALA A 106 -45.39 6.30 6.16
N ILE A 107 -44.91 7.52 5.93
CA ILE A 107 -43.90 7.82 4.90
C ILE A 107 -42.65 8.31 5.61
N ILE A 108 -41.59 7.50 5.57
CA ILE A 108 -40.28 7.90 6.12
C ILE A 108 -39.52 8.60 5.00
N HIS A 109 -39.43 9.93 5.09
CA HIS A 109 -38.53 10.70 4.24
C HIS A 109 -37.10 10.52 4.75
N TYR A 110 -36.30 9.74 4.02
CA TYR A 110 -34.85 9.89 4.11
C TYR A 110 -34.52 11.25 3.50
N GLY A 111 -34.12 12.22 4.34
CA GLY A 111 -33.61 13.49 3.86
C GLY A 111 -32.54 13.22 2.80
N SER A 112 -32.51 14.05 1.73
CA SER A 112 -31.51 13.91 0.67
C SER A 112 -30.11 13.73 1.29
N CYS A 113 -29.23 12.95 0.66
CA CYS A 113 -27.86 12.72 1.15
C CYS A 113 -27.13 14.03 1.53
N GLU A 114 -27.53 15.16 0.96
CA GLU A 114 -27.05 16.51 1.29
C GLU A 114 -27.31 16.93 2.75
N GLN A 115 -28.46 16.58 3.33
CA GLN A 115 -28.78 16.86 4.74
C GLN A 115 -28.03 15.93 5.70
N TYR A 116 -27.85 14.66 5.34
CA TYR A 116 -27.07 13.71 6.15
C TYR A 116 -25.57 13.93 6.06
N ALA A 117 -25.05 14.41 4.92
CA ALA A 117 -23.68 14.90 4.83
C ALA A 117 -23.51 16.03 5.86
N ASN A 118 -24.31 17.10 5.77
CA ASN A 118 -24.22 18.22 6.70
C ASN A 118 -24.41 17.84 8.19
N ALA A 119 -25.22 16.83 8.50
CA ALA A 119 -25.41 16.34 9.87
C ALA A 119 -24.25 15.48 10.38
N SER A 120 -23.71 14.55 9.58
CA SER A 120 -22.62 13.66 9.97
C SER A 120 -21.30 14.41 10.20
N TRP A 121 -21.04 15.50 9.47
CA TRP A 121 -19.86 16.34 9.68
C TRP A 121 -19.92 17.17 10.98
N ARG A 122 -21.11 17.54 11.46
CA ARG A 122 -21.27 18.23 12.77
C ARG A 122 -20.94 17.32 13.95
N VAL A 123 -21.16 16.01 13.84
CA VAL A 123 -20.86 15.04 14.92
C VAL A 123 -19.36 14.96 15.23
N TYR A 124 -18.49 15.34 14.28
CA TYR A 124 -17.04 15.42 14.49
C TYR A 124 -16.53 16.82 14.90
N GLY A 125 -17.42 17.81 15.08
CA GLY A 125 -17.04 19.16 15.50
C GLY A 125 -16.13 19.92 14.51
N VAL A 126 -16.00 19.44 13.28
CA VAL A 126 -15.18 20.10 12.26
C VAL A 126 -16.07 21.05 11.47
N ASP A 127 -16.14 22.30 11.93
CA ASP A 127 -16.78 23.37 11.17
C ASP A 127 -15.93 23.69 9.94
N TYR A 128 -16.42 23.31 8.75
CA TYR A 128 -15.80 23.55 7.44
C TYR A 128 -16.21 24.90 6.82
N SER A 129 -17.07 25.66 7.49
CA SER A 129 -17.55 26.96 7.01
C SER A 129 -16.45 28.03 6.94
N SER A 130 -15.29 27.81 7.59
CA SER A 130 -14.15 28.72 7.46
C SER A 130 -13.35 28.40 6.18
N PRO A 131 -13.27 29.31 5.19
CA PRO A 131 -12.51 29.10 3.96
C PRO A 131 -11.05 28.73 4.22
N ASP A 132 -10.50 29.16 5.35
CA ASP A 132 -9.13 28.84 5.81
C ASP A 132 -8.89 27.34 6.04
N ARG A 133 -9.91 26.58 6.49
CA ARG A 133 -9.75 25.15 6.79
C ARG A 133 -9.74 24.30 5.52
N VAL A 134 -10.56 24.64 4.54
CA VAL A 134 -10.58 23.95 3.23
C VAL A 134 -9.23 24.11 2.51
N GLY A 135 -8.65 25.31 2.57
CA GLY A 135 -7.30 25.57 2.05
C GLY A 135 -6.23 24.71 2.72
N MET A 136 -6.27 24.60 4.06
CA MET A 136 -5.32 23.77 4.81
C MET A 136 -5.42 22.29 4.46
N PHE A 137 -6.63 21.73 4.33
CA PHE A 137 -6.80 20.33 3.93
C PHE A 137 -6.28 20.07 2.52
N ARG A 138 -6.59 20.95 1.56
CA ARG A 138 -6.06 20.85 0.18
C ARG A 138 -4.54 20.89 0.15
N PHE A 139 -3.93 21.80 0.92
CA PHE A 139 -2.49 21.89 1.04
C PHE A 139 -1.87 20.61 1.62
N LEU A 140 -2.39 20.12 2.75
CA LEU A 140 -1.88 18.90 3.38
C LEU A 140 -2.01 17.69 2.44
N ALA A 141 -3.16 17.59 1.77
CA ALA A 141 -3.45 16.57 0.80
C ALA A 141 -2.41 16.64 -0.35
N ALA A 142 -2.19 17.81 -0.95
CA ALA A 142 -1.21 18.02 -2.01
C ALA A 142 0.23 17.66 -1.57
N VAL A 143 0.62 17.99 -0.34
CA VAL A 143 1.93 17.63 0.22
C VAL A 143 2.07 16.11 0.35
N ILE A 144 1.06 15.42 0.88
CA ILE A 144 1.07 13.96 1.01
C ILE A 144 1.13 13.30 -0.38
N GLY A 145 0.33 13.80 -1.34
CA GLY A 145 0.35 13.36 -2.73
C GLY A 145 1.73 13.51 -3.37
N GLY A 146 2.34 14.69 -3.22
CA GLY A 146 3.68 14.99 -3.74
C GLY A 146 4.77 14.10 -3.14
N ILE A 147 4.75 13.84 -1.83
CA ILE A 147 5.68 12.93 -1.16
C ILE A 147 5.52 11.50 -1.70
N ASN A 148 4.28 11.01 -1.82
CA ASN A 148 4.00 9.68 -2.35
C ASN A 148 4.47 9.54 -3.81
N LEU A 149 4.24 10.56 -4.64
CA LEU A 149 4.72 10.62 -6.01
C LEU A 149 6.25 10.56 -6.07
N LEU A 150 6.95 11.34 -5.24
CA LEU A 150 8.40 11.33 -5.17
C LEU A 150 8.95 9.95 -4.78
N VAL A 151 8.35 9.31 -3.77
CA VAL A 151 8.71 7.93 -3.38
C VAL A 151 8.50 6.99 -4.56
N LEU A 152 7.39 7.10 -5.27
CA LEU A 152 7.09 6.23 -6.40
C LEU A 152 8.06 6.44 -7.58
N VAL A 153 8.40 7.69 -7.92
CA VAL A 153 9.42 8.03 -8.93
C VAL A 153 10.80 7.47 -8.56
N THR A 154 11.20 7.57 -7.29
CA THR A 154 12.49 7.01 -6.84
C THR A 154 12.53 5.48 -6.92
N GLN A 155 11.42 4.80 -6.59
CA GLN A 155 11.29 3.36 -6.76
C GLN A 155 11.33 2.96 -8.24
N PHE A 156 10.63 3.70 -9.09
CA PHE A 156 10.58 3.46 -10.53
C PHE A 156 11.97 3.58 -11.17
N ARG A 157 12.73 4.65 -10.87
CA ARG A 157 14.11 4.83 -11.35
C ARG A 157 15.03 3.68 -10.92
N HIS A 158 14.88 3.20 -9.69
CA HIS A 158 15.64 2.05 -9.21
C HIS A 158 15.29 0.76 -9.97
N LEU A 159 14.01 0.53 -10.26
CA LEU A 159 13.57 -0.63 -11.04
C LEU A 159 14.00 -0.53 -12.52
N GLN A 160 13.96 0.68 -13.11
CA GLN A 160 14.48 0.92 -14.45
C GLN A 160 15.98 0.66 -14.54
N THR A 161 16.77 1.07 -13.54
CA THR A 161 18.22 0.77 -13.51
C THR A 161 18.48 -0.72 -13.48
N ILE A 162 17.63 -1.48 -12.78
CA ILE A 162 17.72 -2.94 -12.80
C ILE A 162 17.38 -3.47 -14.19
N LEU A 163 16.36 -2.95 -14.86
CA LEU A 163 15.99 -3.42 -16.19
C LEU A 163 16.98 -3.02 -17.29
N SER A 164 17.58 -1.83 -17.20
CA SER A 164 18.44 -1.27 -18.24
C SER A 164 19.81 -1.95 -18.34
N ALA A 165 20.24 -2.66 -17.29
CA ALA A 165 21.44 -3.49 -17.39
C ALA A 165 21.18 -4.61 -18.41
N ALA A 166 21.98 -4.59 -19.48
CA ALA A 166 21.96 -5.62 -20.50
C ALA A 166 22.38 -6.96 -19.90
N GLU A 167 21.65 -8.01 -20.28
CA GLU A 167 21.95 -9.38 -19.94
C GLU A 167 22.91 -9.96 -20.97
N TYR A 168 24.04 -10.47 -20.49
CA TYR A 168 25.06 -11.10 -21.33
C TYR A 168 25.34 -12.51 -20.81
N ASP A 169 25.57 -13.44 -21.74
CA ASP A 169 26.28 -14.67 -21.38
C ASP A 169 27.75 -14.35 -21.10
N LEU A 170 28.41 -15.14 -20.25
CA LEU A 170 29.80 -14.93 -19.86
C LEU A 170 30.74 -14.94 -21.07
N THR A 171 30.48 -15.80 -22.06
CA THR A 171 31.30 -15.92 -23.27
C THR A 171 31.15 -14.70 -24.17
N GLU A 172 29.92 -14.20 -24.34
CA GLU A 172 29.65 -12.97 -25.09
C GLU A 172 30.28 -11.75 -24.40
N LEU A 173 30.09 -11.63 -23.08
CA LEU A 173 30.62 -10.54 -22.27
C LEU A 173 32.15 -10.46 -22.36
N ALA A 174 32.84 -11.61 -22.31
CA ALA A 174 34.27 -11.67 -22.49
C ALA A 174 34.70 -11.14 -23.86
N GLY A 175 33.96 -11.50 -24.93
CA GLY A 175 34.20 -10.99 -26.28
C GLY A 175 33.96 -9.48 -26.42
N VAL A 176 32.89 -8.95 -25.82
CA VAL A 176 32.59 -7.51 -25.81
C VAL A 176 33.67 -6.73 -25.09
N LEU A 177 34.09 -7.19 -23.91
CA LEU A 177 35.13 -6.53 -23.12
C LEU A 177 36.53 -6.66 -23.74
N ALA A 178 36.78 -7.71 -24.51
CA ALA A 178 38.02 -7.86 -25.27
C ALA A 178 38.12 -6.84 -26.41
N LYS A 179 37.00 -6.51 -27.07
CA LYS A 179 36.94 -5.48 -28.12
C LYS A 179 36.98 -4.05 -27.56
N SER A 180 36.35 -3.83 -26.41
CA SER A 180 36.33 -2.54 -25.75
C SER A 180 36.59 -2.72 -24.25
N PRO A 181 37.77 -2.35 -23.73
CA PRO A 181 38.14 -2.52 -22.31
C PRO A 181 37.37 -1.57 -21.37
N GLN A 182 36.30 -0.94 -21.86
CA GLN A 182 35.42 -0.13 -21.05
C GLN A 182 34.71 -0.99 -20.02
N ARG A 183 34.53 -0.42 -18.83
CA ARG A 183 33.79 -1.08 -17.76
C ARG A 183 32.31 -1.08 -18.15
N LEU A 184 31.68 -2.25 -18.20
CA LEU A 184 30.25 -2.39 -18.52
C LEU A 184 29.44 -2.82 -17.30
N TYR A 185 28.31 -2.16 -17.04
CA TYR A 185 27.38 -2.57 -15.99
C TYR A 185 26.42 -3.60 -16.58
N VAL A 186 26.51 -4.84 -16.09
CA VAL A 186 25.93 -6.00 -16.75
C VAL A 186 25.15 -6.88 -15.78
N LYS A 187 24.22 -7.64 -16.35
CA LYS A 187 23.57 -8.81 -15.75
C LYS A 187 24.20 -10.06 -16.32
N VAL A 188 24.67 -10.95 -15.44
CA VAL A 188 25.31 -12.19 -15.86
C VAL A 188 24.77 -13.34 -15.02
N ARG A 189 24.45 -14.45 -15.68
CA ARG A 189 24.06 -15.69 -15.01
C ARG A 189 25.21 -16.69 -15.01
N GLY A 190 25.25 -17.50 -13.96
CA GLY A 190 26.08 -18.69 -13.96
C GLY A 190 26.03 -19.43 -12.64
N GLN A 191 26.65 -20.60 -12.62
CA GLN A 191 26.74 -21.46 -11.46
C GLN A 191 27.87 -21.00 -10.54
N VAL A 192 27.58 -20.93 -9.24
CA VAL A 192 28.56 -20.56 -8.21
C VAL A 192 29.53 -21.73 -7.96
N THR A 193 30.83 -21.49 -8.17
CA THR A 193 31.92 -22.43 -7.89
C THR A 193 32.98 -21.79 -6.98
N VAL A 194 33.56 -22.58 -6.07
CA VAL A 194 34.64 -22.11 -5.18
C VAL A 194 35.45 -23.30 -4.70
N ALA A 195 36.78 -23.15 -4.61
CA ALA A 195 37.68 -24.23 -4.19
C ALA A 195 37.54 -24.56 -2.69
N LYS A 196 37.39 -23.54 -1.83
CA LYS A 196 37.27 -23.67 -0.37
C LYS A 196 35.97 -23.03 0.12
N PRO A 197 34.82 -23.71 0.02
CA PRO A 197 33.54 -23.14 0.43
C PRO A 197 33.49 -22.90 1.94
N LEU A 198 32.71 -21.89 2.36
CA LEU A 198 32.32 -21.72 3.76
C LEU A 198 31.30 -22.80 4.14
N ARG A 199 31.28 -23.20 5.40
CA ARG A 199 30.19 -24.01 5.96
C ARG A 199 29.26 -23.11 6.76
N SER A 200 27.98 -23.05 6.38
CA SER A 200 26.98 -22.26 7.11
C SER A 200 26.78 -22.82 8.52
N PRO A 201 26.80 -22.00 9.58
CA PRO A 201 26.76 -22.48 10.96
C PRO A 201 25.49 -23.27 11.35
N TRP A 202 24.29 -22.93 10.85
CA TRP A 202 23.07 -23.71 11.18
C TRP A 202 22.78 -24.80 10.18
N LYS A 203 22.76 -24.46 8.89
CA LYS A 203 22.37 -25.45 7.87
C LYS A 203 23.47 -26.45 7.53
N HIS A 204 24.70 -26.18 7.97
CA HIS A 204 25.89 -26.97 7.62
C HIS A 204 26.11 -27.16 6.11
N VAL A 205 25.58 -26.26 5.27
CA VAL A 205 25.68 -26.30 3.80
C VAL A 205 26.93 -25.55 3.32
N ALA A 206 27.58 -26.09 2.30
CA ALA A 206 28.68 -25.42 1.59
C ALA A 206 28.17 -24.17 0.84
N CYS A 207 28.76 -23.01 1.12
CA CYS A 207 28.29 -21.71 0.65
C CYS A 207 29.43 -20.72 0.42
N VAL A 208 29.16 -19.67 -0.36
CA VAL A 208 30.09 -18.55 -0.58
C VAL A 208 29.73 -17.33 0.26
N TYR A 209 28.51 -17.33 0.81
CA TYR A 209 28.00 -16.29 1.71
C TYR A 209 27.01 -16.88 2.70
N TYR A 210 27.10 -16.42 3.95
CA TYR A 210 26.02 -16.53 4.91
C TYR A 210 25.88 -15.27 5.77
N SER A 211 24.67 -15.03 6.26
CA SER A 211 24.38 -14.04 7.29
C SER A 211 23.42 -14.62 8.30
N LYS A 212 23.83 -14.54 9.57
CA LYS A 212 23.07 -14.89 10.76
C LYS A 212 22.59 -13.62 11.42
N ARG A 213 21.32 -13.59 11.80
CA ARG A 213 20.76 -12.57 12.68
C ARG A 213 19.93 -13.26 13.76
N VAL A 214 20.27 -13.01 15.01
CA VAL A 214 19.48 -13.47 16.18
C VAL A 214 18.77 -12.26 16.75
N THR A 215 17.44 -12.34 16.81
CA THR A 215 16.59 -11.29 17.34
C THR A 215 15.74 -11.82 18.47
N GLN A 216 15.80 -11.18 19.63
CA GLN A 216 14.91 -11.45 20.74
C GLN A 216 13.70 -10.52 20.65
N LYS A 217 12.50 -11.09 20.66
CA LYS A 217 11.24 -10.37 20.73
C LYS A 217 10.66 -10.51 22.12
N TYR A 218 10.37 -9.40 22.79
CA TYR A 218 9.75 -9.40 24.11
C TYR A 218 8.72 -8.27 24.23
N LYS A 219 7.75 -8.45 25.14
CA LYS A 219 6.79 -7.40 25.50
C LYS A 219 7.46 -6.50 26.54
N GLN A 220 7.52 -5.21 26.28
CA GLN A 220 8.01 -4.23 27.27
C GLN A 220 6.84 -3.82 28.18
N SER A 221 7.00 -3.95 29.50
CA SER A 221 5.96 -3.53 30.46
C SER A 221 5.62 -2.04 30.26
N GLY A 222 4.32 -1.72 30.24
CA GLY A 222 3.83 -0.35 30.06
C GLY A 222 3.76 0.17 28.62
N LYS A 223 4.19 -0.60 27.59
CA LYS A 223 4.03 -0.21 26.19
C LYS A 223 3.22 -1.25 25.40
N LYS A 224 2.21 -0.78 24.65
CA LYS A 224 1.50 -1.61 23.66
C LYS A 224 2.45 -1.88 22.48
N GLY A 225 3.20 -2.99 22.52
CA GLY A 225 4.05 -3.40 21.41
C GLY A 225 5.03 -4.52 21.74
N THR A 226 5.44 -5.26 20.71
CA THR A 226 6.58 -6.18 20.79
C THR A 226 7.84 -5.42 20.42
N VAL A 227 8.82 -5.38 21.32
CA VAL A 227 10.14 -4.80 21.05
C VAL A 227 11.05 -5.91 20.54
N SER A 228 11.81 -5.63 19.47
CA SER A 228 12.81 -6.55 18.93
C SER A 228 14.22 -6.03 19.20
N LYS A 229 15.03 -6.80 19.94
CA LYS A 229 16.45 -6.53 20.18
C LYS A 229 17.30 -7.48 19.34
N VAL A 230 18.26 -6.95 18.59
CA VAL A 230 19.24 -7.79 17.86
C VAL A 230 20.29 -8.23 18.89
N LEU A 231 20.37 -9.53 19.15
CA LEU A 231 21.36 -10.11 20.05
C LEU A 231 22.67 -10.37 19.33
N GLU A 232 22.57 -10.84 18.08
CA GLU A 232 23.75 -11.21 17.30
C GLU A 232 23.49 -10.91 15.82
N ASN A 233 24.51 -10.41 15.14
CA ASN A 233 24.50 -10.21 13.70
C ASN A 233 25.88 -10.57 13.16
N HIS A 234 25.98 -11.72 12.51
CA HIS A 234 27.23 -12.20 11.94
C HIS A 234 27.06 -12.41 10.44
N SER A 235 28.04 -12.01 9.64
CA SER A 235 28.02 -12.28 8.21
C SER A 235 29.41 -12.56 7.70
N ARG A 236 29.52 -13.54 6.79
CA ARG A 236 30.78 -13.90 6.14
C ARG A 236 30.52 -14.10 4.66
N ARG A 237 31.46 -13.63 3.84
CA ARG A 237 31.45 -13.74 2.39
C ARG A 237 32.86 -14.01 1.90
N ILE A 238 33.01 -14.81 0.85
CA ILE A 238 34.29 -15.08 0.19
C ILE A 238 34.14 -14.84 -1.33
N PRO A 239 35.20 -14.42 -2.04
CA PRO A 239 35.22 -14.43 -3.49
C PRO A 239 34.89 -15.83 -4.05
N PHE A 240 34.25 -15.85 -5.20
CA PHE A 240 33.84 -17.09 -5.86
C PHE A 240 33.84 -16.92 -7.38
N GLN A 241 33.79 -18.02 -8.10
CA GLN A 241 33.71 -18.04 -9.55
C GLN A 241 32.27 -18.26 -10.00
N LEU A 242 31.89 -17.55 -11.05
CA LEU A 242 30.63 -17.73 -11.77
C LEU A 242 30.96 -18.47 -13.07
N ARG A 243 30.37 -19.65 -13.27
CA ARG A 243 30.61 -20.49 -14.46
C ARG A 243 29.36 -20.54 -15.35
N SER A 244 29.54 -20.30 -16.65
CA SER A 244 28.54 -20.53 -17.70
C SER A 244 29.26 -21.26 -18.84
N GLY A 245 28.91 -22.52 -19.07
CA GLY A 245 29.62 -23.39 -20.01
C GLY A 245 31.11 -23.56 -19.68
N SER A 246 31.97 -23.17 -20.63
CA SER A 246 33.44 -23.19 -20.52
C SER A 246 34.03 -21.90 -19.94
N THR A 247 33.26 -20.81 -19.88
CA THR A 247 33.73 -19.51 -19.42
C THR A 247 33.50 -19.33 -17.92
N GLN A 248 34.42 -18.62 -17.26
CA GLN A 248 34.36 -18.31 -15.84
C GLN A 248 34.61 -16.83 -15.60
N ALA A 249 33.95 -16.27 -14.59
CA ALA A 249 34.21 -14.93 -14.08
C ALA A 249 34.44 -14.96 -12.58
N ASP A 250 35.44 -14.23 -12.10
CA ASP A 250 35.66 -14.03 -10.67
C ASP A 250 34.69 -12.99 -10.13
N VAL A 251 34.00 -13.30 -9.05
CA VAL A 251 33.04 -12.43 -8.40
C VAL A 251 33.57 -12.05 -7.02
N HIS A 252 33.73 -10.75 -6.79
CA HIS A 252 34.14 -10.20 -5.50
C HIS A 252 32.92 -9.64 -4.75
N PRO A 253 32.28 -10.39 -3.82
CA PRO A 253 30.96 -10.05 -3.24
C PRO A 253 30.99 -8.87 -2.24
N TYR A 254 32.10 -8.15 -2.12
CA TYR A 254 32.26 -7.06 -1.17
C TYR A 254 31.42 -5.86 -1.61
N GLY A 255 30.58 -5.36 -0.70
CA GLY A 255 29.60 -4.30 -1.00
C GLY A 255 28.38 -4.77 -1.81
N ALA A 256 28.29 -6.06 -2.15
CA ALA A 256 27.11 -6.63 -2.78
C ALA A 256 25.92 -6.68 -1.82
N VAL A 257 24.73 -6.38 -2.32
CA VAL A 257 23.46 -6.73 -1.68
C VAL A 257 23.06 -8.12 -2.15
N ILE A 258 23.20 -9.11 -1.26
CA ILE A 258 22.94 -10.52 -1.58
C ILE A 258 21.51 -10.87 -1.16
N SER A 259 20.66 -11.18 -2.13
CA SER A 259 19.31 -11.68 -1.91
C SER A 259 19.38 -13.19 -1.67
N ALA A 260 19.82 -13.58 -0.47
CA ALA A 260 19.93 -14.97 -0.07
C ALA A 260 18.54 -15.60 0.19
N CYS A 261 18.38 -16.87 -0.21
CA CYS A 261 17.09 -17.44 -0.63
C CYS A 261 16.46 -18.42 0.35
N THR A 262 17.11 -18.71 1.48
CA THR A 262 16.55 -19.62 2.48
C THR A 262 16.72 -18.99 3.84
N THR A 263 15.66 -18.36 4.34
CA THR A 263 15.58 -17.97 5.75
C THR A 263 15.21 -19.21 6.54
N TYR A 264 16.13 -19.72 7.36
CA TYR A 264 15.74 -20.63 8.43
C TYR A 264 15.26 -19.78 9.59
N ARG A 265 14.07 -20.07 10.12
CA ARG A 265 13.54 -19.43 11.32
C ARG A 265 13.32 -20.51 12.36
N ASP A 266 14.14 -20.48 13.39
CA ASP A 266 13.89 -21.24 14.62
C ASP A 266 13.35 -20.27 15.68
N SER A 267 12.36 -20.72 16.43
CA SER A 267 11.71 -19.97 17.49
C SER A 267 11.52 -20.91 18.67
N LYS A 268 12.47 -20.88 19.61
CA LYS A 268 12.35 -21.64 20.85
C LYS A 268 11.29 -20.98 21.74
N LEU A 269 10.15 -21.65 21.90
CA LEU A 269 9.06 -21.28 22.79
C LEU A 269 9.40 -21.85 24.18
N GLY A 270 9.67 -21.01 25.18
CA GLY A 270 9.97 -21.50 26.53
C GLY A 270 10.59 -20.49 27.49
N SER A 271 11.03 -19.32 27.03
CA SER A 271 11.58 -18.24 27.87
C SER A 271 10.73 -16.97 27.75
N PRO A 272 10.80 -16.04 28.72
CA PRO A 272 10.18 -14.71 28.61
C PRO A 272 10.82 -13.90 27.47
N GLY A 273 10.39 -14.18 26.24
CA GLY A 273 10.88 -13.63 25.00
C GLY A 273 11.11 -14.70 23.93
N THR A 274 10.59 -14.49 22.72
CA THR A 274 10.81 -15.37 21.58
C THR A 274 12.15 -15.00 20.94
N ILE A 275 13.10 -15.95 20.93
CA ILE A 275 14.35 -15.79 20.19
C ILE A 275 14.11 -16.28 18.76
N GLU A 276 14.10 -15.36 17.80
CA GLU A 276 14.06 -15.66 16.39
C GLU A 276 15.47 -15.69 15.83
N THR A 277 15.91 -16.84 15.34
CA THR A 277 17.17 -16.97 14.61
C THR A 277 16.88 -16.97 13.11
N GLN A 278 17.51 -16.08 12.36
CA GLN A 278 17.42 -15.98 10.90
C GLN A 278 18.80 -16.24 10.29
N GLU A 279 18.92 -17.31 9.50
CA GLU A 279 20.10 -17.56 8.67
C GLU A 279 19.75 -17.43 7.19
N SER A 280 20.58 -16.70 6.45
CA SER A 280 20.49 -16.50 5.00
C SER A 280 21.77 -17.03 4.35
N VAL A 281 21.67 -17.90 3.35
CA VAL A 281 22.82 -18.60 2.73
C VAL A 281 22.78 -18.50 1.20
N LEU A 282 23.95 -18.34 0.57
CA LEU A 282 24.16 -18.50 -0.88
C LEU A 282 24.93 -19.80 -1.14
N PRO A 283 24.25 -20.90 -1.50
CA PRO A 283 24.87 -22.21 -1.63
C PRO A 283 25.79 -22.30 -2.85
N CYS A 284 26.79 -23.17 -2.78
CA CYS A 284 27.60 -23.54 -3.93
C CYS A 284 26.77 -24.35 -4.95
N ALA A 285 27.25 -24.46 -6.19
CA ALA A 285 26.63 -25.21 -7.29
C ALA A 285 25.21 -24.74 -7.67
N ARG A 286 24.78 -23.57 -7.20
CA ARG A 286 23.51 -22.94 -7.59
C ARG A 286 23.76 -21.89 -8.66
N THR A 287 22.85 -21.83 -9.63
CA THR A 287 22.79 -20.73 -10.59
C THR A 287 22.34 -19.46 -9.87
N VAL A 288 23.04 -18.36 -10.14
CA VAL A 288 22.74 -17.04 -9.59
C VAL A 288 22.80 -16.00 -10.71
N LEU A 289 22.05 -14.92 -10.53
CA LEU A 289 22.16 -13.71 -11.34
C LEU A 289 23.01 -12.69 -10.59
N VAL A 290 24.12 -12.28 -11.19
CA VAL A 290 25.01 -11.25 -10.66
C VAL A 290 24.83 -9.98 -11.49
N MET A 291 24.54 -8.88 -10.80
CA MET A 291 24.47 -7.55 -11.39
C MET A 291 25.61 -6.70 -10.86
N GLY A 292 26.53 -6.30 -11.74
CA GLY A 292 27.74 -5.61 -11.32
C GLY A 292 28.52 -4.97 -12.46
N MET A 293 29.62 -4.33 -12.09
CA MET A 293 30.59 -3.81 -13.04
C MET A 293 31.47 -4.96 -13.51
N ALA A 294 31.42 -5.26 -14.81
CA ALA A 294 32.32 -6.20 -15.44
C ALA A 294 33.58 -5.50 -15.93
N THR A 295 34.73 -6.10 -15.62
CA THR A 295 36.05 -5.62 -16.00
C THR A 295 36.95 -6.81 -16.30
N ILE A 296 37.85 -6.70 -17.26
CA ILE A 296 38.92 -7.69 -17.43
C ILE A 296 40.12 -7.23 -16.61
N GLN A 297 40.57 -8.06 -15.67
CA GLN A 297 41.79 -7.81 -14.89
C GLN A 297 42.69 -9.03 -14.97
N ARG A 298 43.94 -8.84 -15.40
CA ARG A 298 44.92 -9.92 -15.61
C ARG A 298 44.41 -11.02 -16.58
N GLY A 299 43.67 -10.62 -17.61
CA GLY A 299 43.09 -11.56 -18.59
C GLY A 299 41.89 -12.37 -18.07
N GLN A 300 41.44 -12.13 -16.83
CA GLN A 300 40.27 -12.79 -16.26
C GLN A 300 39.10 -11.81 -16.14
N LEU A 301 37.91 -12.29 -16.49
CA LEU A 301 36.68 -11.55 -16.32
C LEU A 301 36.36 -11.43 -14.83
N GLN A 302 36.19 -10.21 -14.34
CA GLN A 302 35.85 -9.93 -12.95
C GLN A 302 34.56 -9.13 -12.84
N LEU A 303 33.70 -9.54 -11.91
CA LEU A 303 32.48 -8.84 -11.52
C LEU A 303 32.67 -8.24 -10.14
N GLN A 304 32.59 -6.91 -10.07
CA GLN A 304 32.83 -6.15 -8.84
C GLN A 304 31.82 -5.03 -8.64
N LYS A 305 31.88 -4.42 -7.44
CA LYS A 305 31.13 -3.21 -7.15
C LYS A 305 31.61 -2.07 -8.07
N PRO A 306 30.70 -1.27 -8.67
CA PRO A 306 31.08 -0.07 -9.40
C PRO A 306 31.96 0.85 -8.54
N ALA A 307 33.13 1.23 -9.06
CA ALA A 307 34.09 2.09 -8.34
C ALA A 307 33.51 3.49 -8.06
N TYR A 308 32.73 4.00 -9.02
CA TYR A 308 32.00 5.25 -8.86
C TYR A 308 30.55 4.92 -8.47
N PRO A 309 29.99 5.60 -7.45
CA PRO A 309 28.56 5.56 -7.21
C PRO A 309 27.88 6.34 -8.33
N LEU A 310 27.80 5.75 -9.53
CA LEU A 310 26.71 6.05 -10.44
C LEU A 310 25.46 5.88 -9.57
N LYS A 311 24.72 6.99 -9.36
CA LYS A 311 23.80 7.20 -8.22
C LYS A 311 22.74 6.09 -8.02
N GLN A 312 22.64 5.11 -8.93
CA GLN A 312 21.63 4.06 -8.94
C GLN A 312 22.17 2.65 -9.22
N THR A 313 23.45 2.45 -9.59
CA THR A 313 23.98 1.11 -9.87
C THR A 313 24.38 0.42 -8.57
N ARG A 314 23.62 -0.62 -8.18
CA ARG A 314 23.93 -1.44 -7.02
C ARG A 314 24.57 -2.74 -7.46
N PHE A 315 25.59 -3.19 -6.72
CA PHE A 315 26.12 -4.53 -6.89
C PHE A 315 25.19 -5.51 -6.18
N GLN A 316 24.55 -6.41 -6.92
CA GLN A 316 23.49 -7.28 -6.40
C GLN A 316 23.70 -8.71 -6.87
N ILE A 317 23.43 -9.67 -5.98
CA ILE A 317 23.51 -11.10 -6.28
C ILE A 317 22.17 -11.73 -5.90
N TYR A 318 21.51 -12.31 -6.89
CA TYR A 318 20.18 -12.92 -6.77
C TYR A 318 20.25 -14.42 -6.98
N ARG A 319 19.56 -15.19 -6.13
CA ARG A 319 19.39 -16.63 -6.31
C ARG A 319 18.07 -17.01 -6.97
N GLU A 320 17.01 -16.19 -6.85
CA GLU A 320 15.73 -16.47 -7.51
C GLU A 320 15.95 -16.64 -9.02
N ASP A 321 15.14 -17.50 -9.66
CA ASP A 321 15.10 -17.60 -11.11
C ASP A 321 14.90 -16.20 -11.67
N ALA A 322 15.90 -15.72 -12.40
CA ALA A 322 15.92 -14.36 -12.91
C ALA A 322 14.68 -14.08 -13.77
N GLN A 323 14.09 -15.11 -14.41
CA GLN A 323 12.82 -14.95 -15.12
C GLN A 323 11.66 -14.59 -14.19
N ALA A 324 11.54 -15.26 -13.04
CA ALA A 324 10.53 -14.95 -12.04
C ALA A 324 10.77 -13.57 -11.40
N LEU A 325 12.03 -13.20 -11.17
CA LEU A 325 12.37 -11.87 -10.66
C LEU A 325 12.02 -10.78 -11.67
N GLU A 326 12.37 -10.96 -12.95
CA GLU A 326 12.07 -10.02 -14.01
C GLU A 326 10.57 -9.88 -14.26
N GLY A 327 9.82 -10.99 -14.26
CA GLY A 327 8.36 -10.96 -14.36
C GLY A 327 7.74 -10.15 -13.22
N ASN A 328 8.18 -10.39 -11.98
CA ASN A 328 7.72 -9.64 -10.82
C ASN A 328 8.14 -8.16 -10.87
N ILE A 329 9.34 -7.85 -11.36
CA ILE A 329 9.81 -6.47 -11.51
C ILE A 329 9.01 -5.74 -12.61
N ARG A 330 8.81 -6.35 -13.77
CA ARG A 330 8.03 -5.76 -14.88
C ARG A 330 6.60 -5.49 -14.44
N LEU A 331 5.97 -6.44 -13.74
CA LEU A 331 4.62 -6.25 -13.18
C LEU A 331 4.60 -5.13 -12.13
N ALA A 332 5.58 -5.08 -11.23
CA ALA A 332 5.68 -4.01 -10.24
C ALA A 332 5.89 -2.63 -10.89
N ILE A 333 6.67 -2.54 -11.96
CA ILE A 333 6.87 -1.29 -12.73
C ILE A 333 5.57 -0.86 -13.39
N ARG A 334 4.88 -1.78 -14.08
CA ARG A 334 3.58 -1.48 -14.73
C ARG A 334 2.55 -0.99 -13.71
N LEU A 335 2.41 -1.70 -12.59
CA LEU A 335 1.50 -1.29 -11.51
C LEU A 335 1.90 0.06 -10.90
N SER A 336 3.20 0.28 -10.68
CA SER A 336 3.68 1.57 -10.16
C SER A 336 3.36 2.71 -11.14
N PHE A 337 3.60 2.50 -12.44
CA PHE A 337 3.29 3.49 -13.47
C PHE A 337 1.79 3.82 -13.52
N VAL A 338 0.93 2.80 -13.52
CA VAL A 338 -0.53 3.00 -13.48
C VAL A 338 -0.93 3.79 -12.23
N MET A 339 -0.42 3.40 -11.06
CA MET A 339 -0.69 4.12 -9.81
C MET A 339 -0.20 5.58 -9.83
N MET A 340 0.92 5.85 -10.50
CA MET A 340 1.44 7.20 -10.69
C MET A 340 0.47 8.06 -11.49
N VAL A 341 0.02 7.54 -12.64
CA VAL A 341 -0.91 8.22 -13.54
C VAL A 341 -2.25 8.43 -12.85
N THR A 342 -2.81 7.41 -12.19
CA THR A 342 -4.09 7.54 -11.48
C THR A 342 -4.00 8.52 -10.32
N CYS A 343 -2.90 8.53 -9.57
CA CYS A 343 -2.68 9.55 -8.54
C CYS A 343 -2.63 10.94 -9.17
N SER A 344 -1.82 11.16 -10.20
CA SER A 344 -1.73 12.47 -10.85
C SER A 344 -3.08 12.95 -11.38
N LEU A 345 -3.86 12.08 -12.04
CA LEU A 345 -5.19 12.40 -12.55
C LEU A 345 -6.20 12.71 -11.43
N PHE A 346 -6.13 11.99 -10.30
CA PHE A 346 -7.00 12.24 -9.16
C PHE A 346 -6.63 13.52 -8.39
N TRP A 347 -5.33 13.84 -8.32
CA TRP A 347 -4.81 15.00 -7.59
C TRP A 347 -4.92 16.31 -8.36
N LEU A 348 -4.82 16.30 -9.70
CA LEU A 348 -4.85 17.52 -10.52
C LEU A 348 -6.08 18.40 -10.25
N PRO A 349 -7.32 17.86 -10.24
CA PRO A 349 -8.53 18.65 -10.02
C PRO A 349 -8.62 19.23 -8.60
N LEU A 350 -8.01 18.56 -7.61
CA LEU A 350 -8.01 19.02 -6.23
C LEU A 350 -7.04 20.20 -6.01
N VAL A 351 -5.98 20.28 -6.81
CA VAL A 351 -4.96 21.34 -6.72
C VAL A 351 -5.32 22.56 -7.56
N VAL A 352 -6.00 22.37 -8.69
CA VAL A 352 -6.39 23.46 -9.60
C VAL A 352 -7.91 23.54 -9.70
N PRO A 353 -8.59 24.09 -8.67
CA PRO A 353 -10.05 24.15 -8.64
C PRO A 353 -10.66 25.11 -9.68
N ASP A 354 -9.87 26.04 -10.22
CA ASP A 354 -10.34 27.06 -11.19
C ASP A 354 -10.13 26.67 -12.66
N MET A 355 -9.77 25.42 -12.96
CA MET A 355 -9.90 24.94 -14.34
C MET A 355 -11.37 24.69 -14.63
N ALA A 356 -12.05 25.73 -15.13
CA ALA A 356 -13.48 25.72 -15.43
C ALA A 356 -13.89 24.68 -16.48
N ASP A 357 -12.95 24.10 -17.23
CA ASP A 357 -13.22 22.98 -18.13
C ASP A 357 -11.99 22.07 -18.32
N PRO A 358 -11.94 20.86 -17.71
CA PRO A 358 -10.85 19.92 -17.92
C PRO A 358 -10.73 19.44 -19.38
N ALA A 359 -11.78 19.60 -20.20
CA ALA A 359 -11.74 19.27 -21.63
C ALA A 359 -10.90 20.28 -22.44
N GLN A 360 -10.94 21.57 -22.12
CA GLN A 360 -10.12 22.59 -22.77
C GLN A 360 -8.62 22.35 -22.52
N PHE A 361 -8.24 22.00 -21.29
CA PHE A 361 -6.84 21.73 -20.96
C PHE A 361 -6.28 20.50 -21.69
N LEU A 362 -7.07 19.42 -21.80
CA LEU A 362 -6.64 18.25 -22.57
C LEU A 362 -6.52 18.57 -24.07
N GLN A 363 -7.35 19.46 -24.62
CA GLN A 363 -7.21 19.95 -26.00
C GLN A 363 -5.95 20.79 -26.21
N GLU A 364 -5.63 21.73 -25.32
CA GLU A 364 -4.41 22.54 -25.43
C GLU A 364 -3.15 21.68 -25.33
N VAL A 365 -3.09 20.76 -24.35
CA VAL A 365 -1.93 19.87 -24.18
C VAL A 365 -1.76 18.90 -25.34
N THR A 366 -2.82 18.50 -26.04
CA THR A 366 -2.71 17.59 -27.20
C THR A 366 -2.47 18.31 -28.52
N GLN A 367 -2.67 19.63 -28.60
CA GLN A 367 -2.30 20.41 -29.80
C GLN A 367 -0.80 20.75 -29.86
N ASP A 368 -0.13 20.79 -28.71
CA ASP A 368 1.31 21.09 -28.61
C ASP A 368 2.23 19.84 -28.72
N TRP A 369 1.65 18.65 -28.90
CA TRP A 369 2.35 17.36 -29.10
C TRP A 369 2.02 16.77 -30.46
#